data_AF-A0A2P5AFF0-F1
#
_entry.id   AF-A0A2P5AFF0-F1
#
_cell.length_a   1.000
_cell.length_b   1.000
_cell.length_c   1.000
_cell.angle_alpha   90.00
_cell.angle_beta   90.00
_cell.angle_gamma   90.00
#
_symmetry.space_group_name_H-M   'P 1'
#
loop_
_entity.id
_entity.type
_entity.pdbx_description
1 polymer ?
#
loop_
_entity_poly.entity_id
_entity_poly.type
_entity_poly.pdbx_seq_one_letter_code
_entity_poly.pdbx_strand_id
1 'polypeptide(L)'
;MASSSGTKNDAGPPRTLSRGMTRTGTRLVDLPNEDNAAVDSELVPSSLASIAPILRVANEIQNENPRVAYLCRFHAFEKAHLMDPSSSGRGVRQFKTYLLHRLEKEEEEAVHILGRSDPKEILLFYQQFYEKNIKEGEYTKKPEEMAKVCQIATVLYEVLKTVVPGSQIDPQTKRIAEDVGRKRDRYAHYNILPLYAVGVKPAIMELPEIKAALNALCNVDNLPKPRIHLTDIGPDDNVAVPMGRVQPVNDILDWLSSIFGFQKGNVANQREHLILLLANIDVRRGNTGDYTQLADATVRQLLEKIFKNYISWCNYLHCKSYLRCPPNSDKQQLELIYIALYLLIWGEASNIRFMPECLCYIFHNMANEVHGILFSNAHPVSGDNYLNEARDEEYFLRNVITPIYDVLHKRVNQVSSGRKKPKTNFVEVRTFLHLYRNFDRMWMFFILAFQAMLIVAWSPLGTIAAFFDADVFRSVLSVFITSAFLNFLQATLDIVLSFNAWKSLKITQVVRYLLKFVVAAFWVVVLPFCYFSSVQSPTVLVRFFSSWAGDWSNHSLYSYAIAIYLLPNILASVLFVLPPLRRCMERSNLRTITLLMWWAQVSMSSIH
;
A
#
# COMPACT_ATOMS: atom_id res chain seq x y z
N MET A 1 19.06 28.03 -64.46
CA MET A 1 19.39 26.80 -65.20
C MET A 1 18.96 25.62 -64.35
N ALA A 2 18.41 24.52 -64.83
CA ALA A 2 17.72 24.17 -66.08
C ALA A 2 16.87 22.90 -65.78
N SER A 3 15.87 22.54 -66.59
CA SER A 3 14.91 21.46 -66.24
C SER A 3 14.76 20.40 -67.33
N SER A 4 14.81 19.12 -66.94
CA SER A 4 14.41 17.94 -67.75
C SER A 4 14.50 16.65 -66.91
N SER A 5 13.79 15.54 -67.15
CA SER A 5 12.37 15.29 -67.53
C SER A 5 12.17 13.78 -67.78
N GLY A 6 11.02 13.20 -67.43
CA GLY A 6 10.66 11.79 -67.77
C GLY A 6 10.10 10.97 -66.60
N THR A 7 8.87 11.15 -66.10
CA THR A 7 7.56 10.67 -66.63
C THR A 7 7.50 9.17 -66.97
N LYS A 8 6.88 8.34 -66.11
CA LYS A 8 5.45 7.86 -66.16
C LYS A 8 5.22 6.68 -67.12
N ASN A 9 4.35 5.68 -66.90
CA ASN A 9 3.51 5.19 -65.77
C ASN A 9 3.18 3.68 -66.09
N ASP A 10 2.45 2.82 -65.37
CA ASP A 10 1.52 2.89 -64.20
C ASP A 10 1.47 1.50 -63.47
N ALA A 11 0.39 1.19 -62.73
CA ALA A 11 -0.30 -0.13 -62.62
C ALA A 11 -0.73 -0.64 -61.20
N GLY A 12 -0.62 0.17 -60.14
CA GLY A 12 -1.37 0.06 -58.87
C GLY A 12 -1.25 -1.22 -58.00
N PRO A 13 -2.06 -1.37 -56.92
CA PRO A 13 -2.91 -0.40 -56.23
C PRO A 13 -2.48 -0.07 -54.75
N PRO A 14 -2.83 1.09 -54.16
CA PRO A 14 -2.36 1.50 -52.82
C PRO A 14 -3.47 1.74 -51.75
N ARG A 15 -3.09 1.69 -50.46
CA ARG A 15 -3.77 2.33 -49.27
C ARG A 15 -2.96 2.03 -47.99
N THR A 16 -2.79 2.92 -47.00
CA THR A 16 -3.02 4.38 -46.92
C THR A 16 -2.13 4.98 -45.82
N LEU A 17 -1.69 6.23 -45.97
CA LEU A 17 -0.96 6.98 -44.93
C LEU A 17 -1.60 8.37 -44.70
N SER A 18 -1.35 8.92 -43.50
CA SER A 18 -1.58 10.29 -43.02
C SER A 18 -2.36 11.28 -43.91
N ARG A 19 -3.55 11.66 -43.42
CA ARG A 19 -4.26 12.91 -43.76
C ARG A 19 -4.90 13.37 -42.44
N GLY A 20 -4.78 14.61 -41.99
CA GLY A 20 -4.59 15.86 -42.73
C GLY A 20 -5.83 16.71 -42.43
N MET A 21 -5.70 17.64 -41.48
CA MET A 21 -6.83 18.17 -40.69
C MET A 21 -7.93 18.81 -41.53
N THR A 22 -9.05 18.09 -41.67
CA THR A 22 -10.27 18.62 -42.31
C THR A 22 -10.97 19.59 -41.36
N ARG A 23 -11.10 20.84 -41.79
CA ARG A 23 -11.85 21.90 -41.13
C ARG A 23 -13.37 21.64 -41.22
N THR A 24 -13.89 20.82 -40.31
CA THR A 24 -15.34 20.65 -40.13
C THR A 24 -15.96 21.94 -39.58
N GLY A 25 -17.15 22.28 -40.07
CA GLY A 25 -17.83 23.53 -39.73
C GLY A 25 -18.37 23.59 -38.30
N THR A 26 -18.68 24.80 -37.85
CA THR A 26 -19.37 25.06 -36.58
C THR A 26 -20.77 24.43 -36.61
N ARG A 27 -20.89 23.22 -36.05
CA ARG A 27 -22.18 22.64 -35.69
C ARG A 27 -22.60 23.25 -34.36
N LEU A 28 -23.71 23.99 -34.34
CA LEU A 28 -24.39 24.31 -33.09
C LEU A 28 -24.79 22.98 -32.44
N VAL A 29 -24.40 22.78 -31.18
CA VAL A 29 -24.67 21.53 -30.46
C VAL A 29 -25.90 21.73 -29.60
N ASP A 30 -27.07 21.61 -30.23
CA ASP A 30 -28.33 21.43 -29.53
C ASP A 30 -28.28 20.04 -28.86
N LEU A 31 -28.07 20.03 -27.54
CA LEU A 31 -28.08 18.85 -26.69
C LEU A 31 -29.48 18.64 -26.09
N PRO A 32 -30.01 17.40 -26.06
CA PRO A 32 -31.25 17.10 -25.34
C PRO A 32 -31.15 17.40 -23.85
N ASN A 33 -32.30 17.62 -23.22
CA ASN A 33 -32.42 18.44 -22.00
C ASN A 33 -32.32 17.66 -20.68
N GLU A 34 -31.53 16.58 -20.61
CA GLU A 34 -31.41 15.70 -19.44
C GLU A 34 -29.95 15.59 -18.94
N ASP A 35 -29.76 15.42 -17.63
CA ASP A 35 -28.48 15.22 -16.91
C ASP A 35 -27.39 16.33 -16.98
N ASN A 36 -27.78 17.58 -17.21
CA ASN A 36 -26.90 18.77 -17.13
C ASN A 36 -26.16 18.95 -15.77
N ALA A 37 -26.49 18.22 -14.70
CA ALA A 37 -25.91 18.39 -13.37
C ALA A 37 -24.62 17.58 -13.11
N ALA A 38 -24.34 16.53 -13.89
CA ALA A 38 -23.10 15.75 -13.75
C ALA A 38 -21.93 16.38 -14.54
N VAL A 39 -22.26 16.95 -15.70
CA VAL A 39 -21.30 17.30 -16.77
C VAL A 39 -20.35 18.45 -16.38
N ASP A 40 -20.80 19.43 -15.60
CA ASP A 40 -19.98 20.61 -15.24
C ASP A 40 -18.68 20.26 -14.50
N SER A 41 -18.75 19.23 -13.64
CA SER A 41 -17.66 18.87 -12.73
C SER A 41 -16.56 18.03 -13.39
N GLU A 42 -16.83 17.48 -14.58
CA GLU A 42 -15.88 16.68 -15.37
C GLU A 42 -15.29 17.48 -16.53
N LEU A 43 -15.98 18.52 -17.03
CA LEU A 43 -15.49 19.42 -18.08
C LEU A 43 -14.39 20.41 -17.63
N VAL A 44 -14.06 20.47 -16.34
CA VAL A 44 -13.08 21.44 -15.80
C VAL A 44 -11.67 21.16 -16.34
N PRO A 45 -11.03 22.07 -17.08
CA PRO A 45 -9.65 21.90 -17.55
C PRO A 45 -8.67 21.72 -16.39
N SER A 46 -7.62 20.93 -16.57
CA SER A 46 -6.63 20.65 -15.50
C SER A 46 -5.91 21.91 -14.98
N SER A 47 -5.80 22.96 -15.79
CA SER A 47 -5.30 24.29 -15.38
C SER A 47 -6.25 25.07 -14.47
N LEU A 48 -7.51 24.63 -14.34
CA LEU A 48 -8.57 25.25 -13.53
C LEU A 48 -9.09 24.29 -12.43
N ALA A 49 -8.34 23.25 -12.07
CA ALA A 49 -8.78 22.21 -11.15
C ALA A 49 -9.23 22.73 -9.75
N SER A 50 -8.73 23.90 -9.33
CA SER A 50 -9.14 24.61 -8.11
C SER A 50 -10.59 25.12 -8.14
N ILE A 51 -11.26 25.13 -9.30
CA ILE A 51 -12.66 25.56 -9.48
C ILE A 51 -13.63 24.39 -9.35
N ALA A 52 -13.21 23.16 -9.65
CA ALA A 52 -14.07 21.97 -9.59
C ALA A 52 -14.79 21.78 -8.23
N PRO A 53 -14.19 22.08 -7.05
CA PRO A 53 -14.91 22.05 -5.78
C PRO A 53 -16.09 23.04 -5.71
N ILE A 54 -15.97 24.22 -6.33
CA ILE A 54 -17.00 25.27 -6.28
C ILE A 54 -18.21 24.86 -7.13
N LEU A 55 -17.97 24.29 -8.32
CA LEU A 55 -19.03 23.80 -9.20
C LEU A 55 -19.77 22.59 -8.60
N ARG A 56 -19.06 21.68 -7.91
CA ARG A 56 -19.70 20.60 -7.15
C ARG A 56 -20.64 21.14 -6.08
N VAL A 57 -20.17 22.10 -5.29
CA VAL A 57 -20.99 22.76 -4.26
C VAL A 57 -22.20 23.49 -4.87
N ALA A 58 -22.03 24.17 -6.01
CA ALA A 58 -23.16 24.78 -6.73
C ALA A 58 -24.20 23.75 -7.18
N ASN A 59 -23.77 22.61 -7.72
CA ASN A 59 -24.65 21.55 -8.20
C ASN A 59 -25.34 20.81 -7.03
N GLU A 60 -24.69 20.66 -5.87
CA GLU A 60 -25.30 20.15 -4.64
C GLU A 60 -26.35 21.12 -4.05
N ILE A 61 -26.10 22.44 -4.09
CA ILE A 61 -26.99 23.47 -3.55
C ILE A 61 -28.18 23.79 -4.47
N GLN A 62 -28.10 23.53 -5.77
CA GLN A 62 -29.12 23.94 -6.76
C GLN A 62 -30.55 23.52 -6.39
N ASN A 63 -30.71 22.39 -5.69
CA ASN A 63 -32.01 21.89 -5.24
C ASN A 63 -32.50 22.51 -3.91
N GLU A 64 -31.61 23.12 -3.10
CA GLU A 64 -31.97 23.86 -1.88
C GLU A 64 -32.19 25.36 -2.13
N ASN A 65 -31.32 26.00 -2.94
CA ASN A 65 -31.52 27.38 -3.40
C ASN A 65 -30.83 27.61 -4.76
N PRO A 66 -31.59 27.81 -5.86
CA PRO A 66 -31.01 27.97 -7.21
C PRO A 66 -30.25 29.29 -7.38
N ARG A 67 -30.65 30.37 -6.69
CA ARG A 67 -29.96 31.67 -6.76
C ARG A 67 -28.59 31.62 -6.09
N VAL A 68 -28.45 30.93 -4.96
CA VAL A 68 -27.14 30.73 -4.31
C VAL A 68 -26.25 29.80 -5.16
N ALA A 69 -26.82 28.80 -5.84
CA ALA A 69 -26.08 27.99 -6.81
C ALA A 69 -25.58 28.83 -8.01
N TYR A 70 -26.42 29.71 -8.57
CA TYR A 70 -26.03 30.69 -9.59
C TYR A 70 -24.86 31.57 -9.11
N LEU A 71 -24.94 32.16 -7.90
CA LEU A 71 -23.85 32.95 -7.32
C LEU A 71 -22.54 32.16 -7.15
N CYS A 72 -22.62 30.87 -6.82
CA CYS A 72 -21.44 29.99 -6.75
C CYS A 72 -20.84 29.74 -8.15
N ARG A 73 -21.66 29.57 -9.19
CA ARG A 73 -21.19 29.44 -10.58
C ARG A 73 -20.63 30.75 -11.14
N PHE A 74 -21.20 31.89 -10.77
CA PHE A 74 -20.70 33.22 -11.13
C PHE A 74 -19.31 33.45 -10.53
N HIS A 75 -19.14 33.22 -9.22
CA HIS A 75 -17.83 33.26 -8.57
C HIS A 75 -16.83 32.27 -9.20
N ALA A 76 -17.27 31.07 -9.57
CA ALA A 76 -16.44 30.12 -10.31
C ALA A 76 -15.99 30.65 -11.69
N PHE A 77 -16.85 31.38 -12.41
CA PHE A 77 -16.52 32.04 -13.67
C PHE A 77 -15.55 33.21 -13.48
N GLU A 78 -15.74 34.08 -12.47
CA GLU A 78 -14.80 35.15 -12.12
C GLU A 78 -13.41 34.58 -11.79
N LYS A 79 -13.36 33.53 -10.96
CA LYS A 79 -12.12 32.83 -10.58
C LYS A 79 -11.43 32.17 -11.79
N ALA A 80 -12.21 31.65 -12.75
CA ALA A 80 -11.68 31.19 -14.04
C ALA A 80 -11.14 32.34 -14.89
N HIS A 81 -11.77 33.52 -14.85
CA HIS A 81 -11.28 34.70 -15.56
C HIS A 81 -9.95 35.17 -14.99
N LEU A 82 -9.84 35.32 -13.66
CA LEU A 82 -8.64 35.78 -12.97
C LEU A 82 -7.43 34.86 -13.17
N MET A 83 -7.60 33.54 -13.22
CA MET A 83 -6.49 32.59 -13.38
C MET A 83 -5.97 32.43 -14.81
N ASP A 84 -6.76 32.77 -15.84
CA ASP A 84 -6.30 32.83 -17.24
C ASP A 84 -7.10 33.87 -18.03
N PRO A 85 -6.79 35.18 -17.90
CA PRO A 85 -7.51 36.24 -18.63
C PRO A 85 -7.42 36.04 -20.15
N SER A 86 -6.30 35.52 -20.63
CA SER A 86 -6.05 35.24 -22.05
C SER A 86 -6.88 34.09 -22.64
N SER A 87 -7.41 33.21 -21.77
CA SER A 87 -8.03 31.92 -22.13
C SER A 87 -7.16 31.05 -23.05
N SER A 88 -5.84 31.06 -22.80
CA SER A 88 -4.82 30.32 -23.57
C SER A 88 -4.71 28.85 -23.18
N GLY A 89 -5.22 28.46 -22.00
CA GLY A 89 -5.22 27.07 -21.55
C GLY A 89 -6.05 26.15 -22.45
N ARG A 90 -5.59 24.90 -22.65
CA ARG A 90 -6.29 23.88 -23.45
C ARG A 90 -7.71 23.67 -22.92
N GLY A 91 -8.72 23.95 -23.74
CA GLY A 91 -10.14 23.83 -23.38
C GLY A 91 -10.71 25.00 -22.55
N VAL A 92 -9.89 25.88 -21.99
CA VAL A 92 -10.33 26.97 -21.10
C VAL A 92 -11.33 27.90 -21.78
N ARG A 93 -11.10 28.28 -23.05
CA ARG A 93 -12.05 29.12 -23.79
C ARG A 93 -13.41 28.44 -24.01
N GLN A 94 -13.43 27.13 -24.30
CA GLN A 94 -14.67 26.38 -24.52
C GLN A 94 -15.46 26.26 -23.21
N PHE A 95 -14.77 25.90 -22.12
CA PHE A 95 -15.33 25.84 -20.77
C PHE A 95 -15.92 27.20 -20.33
N LYS A 96 -15.20 28.30 -20.54
CA LYS A 96 -15.70 29.65 -20.23
C LYS A 96 -16.93 30.06 -21.04
N THR A 97 -16.95 29.79 -22.35
CA THR A 97 -18.13 30.08 -23.19
C THR A 97 -19.34 29.23 -22.79
N TYR A 98 -19.15 27.95 -22.45
CA TYR A 98 -20.22 27.10 -21.92
C TYR A 98 -20.77 27.62 -20.59
N LEU A 99 -19.88 27.92 -19.62
CA LEU A 99 -20.28 28.42 -18.31
C LEU A 99 -20.96 29.79 -18.37
N LEU A 100 -20.55 30.67 -19.29
CA LEU A 100 -21.20 31.96 -19.52
C LEU A 100 -22.62 31.79 -20.08
N HIS A 101 -22.80 31.03 -21.16
CA HIS A 101 -24.13 30.76 -21.74
C HIS A 101 -25.06 30.07 -20.73
N ARG A 102 -24.50 29.24 -19.84
CA ARG A 102 -25.26 28.63 -18.74
C ARG A 102 -25.65 29.66 -17.67
N LEU A 103 -24.77 30.59 -17.32
CA LEU A 103 -25.08 31.69 -16.39
C LEU A 103 -26.13 32.64 -16.97
N GLU A 104 -26.04 33.01 -18.25
CA GLU A 104 -27.04 33.83 -18.94
C GLU A 104 -28.45 33.20 -18.84
N LYS A 105 -28.55 31.88 -19.03
CA LYS A 105 -29.81 31.14 -18.82
C LYS A 105 -30.24 31.07 -17.35
N GLU A 106 -29.31 30.71 -16.44
CA GLU A 106 -29.62 30.57 -15.02
C GLU A 106 -29.96 31.92 -14.35
N GLU A 107 -29.57 33.07 -14.92
CA GLU A 107 -29.96 34.40 -14.44
C GLU A 107 -31.44 34.70 -14.65
N GLU A 108 -32.03 34.22 -15.77
CA GLU A 108 -33.48 34.31 -16.03
C GLU A 108 -34.29 33.29 -15.20
N GLU A 109 -33.74 32.10 -14.95
CA GLU A 109 -34.43 31.02 -14.22
C GLU A 109 -34.33 31.13 -12.68
N ALA A 110 -33.25 31.74 -12.13
CA ALA A 110 -32.99 31.73 -10.69
C ALA A 110 -33.70 32.88 -9.93
N VAL A 111 -34.90 32.59 -9.44
CA VAL A 111 -35.71 33.48 -8.58
C VAL A 111 -35.15 33.54 -7.15
N HIS A 112 -35.17 34.73 -6.53
CA HIS A 112 -34.85 34.92 -5.11
C HIS A 112 -35.88 34.26 -4.18
N ILE A 113 -35.42 33.52 -3.17
CA ILE A 113 -36.26 32.82 -2.19
C ILE A 113 -36.18 33.48 -0.81
N LEU A 114 -34.97 33.78 -0.34
CA LEU A 114 -34.73 34.25 1.04
C LEU A 114 -34.52 35.77 1.14
N GLY A 115 -34.16 36.42 0.04
CA GLY A 115 -33.82 37.85 0.00
C GLY A 115 -34.63 38.62 -1.06
N ARG A 116 -34.35 39.94 -1.15
CA ARG A 116 -34.74 40.79 -2.29
C ARG A 116 -33.52 41.28 -3.09
N SER A 117 -32.34 40.68 -2.84
CA SER A 117 -31.05 41.10 -3.38
C SER A 117 -29.98 40.07 -3.00
N ASP A 118 -29.09 39.75 -3.93
CA ASP A 118 -28.09 38.69 -3.80
C ASP A 118 -27.27 38.71 -2.48
N PRO A 119 -26.70 39.86 -2.02
CA PRO A 119 -25.92 39.91 -0.78
C PRO A 119 -26.69 39.48 0.47
N LYS A 120 -28.02 39.70 0.50
CA LYS A 120 -28.86 39.32 1.64
C LYS A 120 -29.30 37.86 1.57
N GLU A 121 -29.53 37.35 0.37
CA GLU A 121 -29.92 35.95 0.17
C GLU A 121 -28.78 34.99 0.55
N ILE A 122 -27.56 35.22 0.06
CA ILE A 122 -26.42 34.35 0.41
C ILE A 122 -26.07 34.45 1.91
N LEU A 123 -26.24 35.62 2.54
CA LEU A 123 -26.02 35.80 3.99
C LEU A 123 -27.03 35.00 4.83
N LEU A 124 -28.32 35.10 4.51
CA LEU A 124 -29.39 34.36 5.21
C LEU A 124 -29.28 32.85 4.95
N PHE A 125 -28.99 32.45 3.71
CA PHE A 125 -28.77 31.05 3.37
C PHE A 125 -27.57 30.47 4.12
N TYR A 126 -26.45 31.19 4.21
CA TYR A 126 -25.26 30.72 4.95
C TYR A 126 -25.55 30.54 6.44
N GLN A 127 -26.31 31.45 7.06
CA GLN A 127 -26.72 31.33 8.46
C GLN A 127 -27.65 30.11 8.66
N GLN A 128 -28.71 29.98 7.87
CA GLN A 128 -29.63 28.82 7.92
C GLN A 128 -28.90 27.49 7.67
N PHE A 129 -27.98 27.46 6.70
CA PHE A 129 -27.16 26.28 6.39
C PHE A 129 -26.28 25.89 7.57
N TYR A 130 -25.63 26.85 8.25
CA TYR A 130 -24.82 26.56 9.43
C TYR A 130 -25.65 25.97 10.58
N GLU A 131 -26.86 26.48 10.83
CA GLU A 131 -27.71 25.95 11.90
C GLU A 131 -28.21 24.54 11.57
N LYS A 132 -28.91 24.38 10.44
CA LYS A 132 -29.48 23.11 9.97
C LYS A 132 -28.43 22.01 9.73
N ASN A 133 -27.27 22.36 9.14
CA ASN A 133 -26.30 21.36 8.70
C ASN A 133 -25.07 21.22 9.60
N ILE A 134 -24.69 22.22 10.41
CA ILE A 134 -23.43 22.23 11.20
C ILE A 134 -23.64 22.33 12.72
N LYS A 135 -24.75 22.90 13.20
CA LYS A 135 -25.18 22.76 14.61
C LYS A 135 -25.96 21.45 14.80
N GLU A 136 -27.09 21.31 14.13
CA GLU A 136 -27.97 20.14 14.26
C GLU A 136 -27.35 18.86 13.67
N GLY A 137 -26.56 19.03 12.60
CA GLY A 137 -25.85 17.93 11.95
C GLY A 137 -24.76 17.27 12.81
N GLU A 138 -24.22 17.97 13.82
CA GLU A 138 -23.10 17.48 14.66
C GLU A 138 -23.47 16.25 15.50
N TYR A 139 -24.76 16.02 15.75
CA TYR A 139 -25.27 14.84 16.46
C TYR A 139 -25.97 13.83 15.54
N THR A 140 -26.23 14.21 14.28
CA THR A 140 -27.20 13.53 13.41
C THR A 140 -26.56 12.92 12.16
N LYS A 141 -25.49 13.52 11.63
CA LYS A 141 -24.84 13.11 10.38
C LYS A 141 -23.58 12.28 10.63
N LYS A 142 -23.14 11.53 9.61
CA LYS A 142 -21.86 10.81 9.62
C LYS A 142 -20.68 11.77 9.45
N PRO A 143 -19.46 11.42 9.90
CA PRO A 143 -18.27 12.25 9.71
C PRO A 143 -17.96 12.54 8.23
N GLU A 144 -18.23 11.60 7.31
CA GLU A 144 -18.06 11.83 5.86
C GLU A 144 -19.04 12.88 5.30
N GLU A 145 -20.28 12.85 5.77
CA GLU A 145 -21.33 13.81 5.39
C GLU A 145 -21.00 15.19 6.00
N MET A 146 -20.51 15.23 7.24
CA MET A 146 -20.05 16.44 7.91
C MET A 146 -18.82 17.06 7.25
N ALA A 147 -17.89 16.25 6.73
CA ALA A 147 -16.76 16.71 5.93
C ALA A 147 -17.21 17.47 4.67
N LYS A 148 -18.16 16.90 3.92
CA LYS A 148 -18.78 17.54 2.75
C LYS A 148 -19.51 18.83 3.15
N VAL A 149 -20.31 18.80 4.22
CA VAL A 149 -21.01 19.98 4.74
C VAL A 149 -20.04 21.11 5.14
N CYS A 150 -18.90 20.79 5.78
CA CYS A 150 -17.88 21.77 6.11
C CYS A 150 -17.16 22.32 4.87
N GLN A 151 -16.97 21.50 3.83
CA GLN A 151 -16.46 21.94 2.53
C GLN A 151 -17.45 22.89 1.82
N ILE A 152 -18.74 22.54 1.78
CA ILE A 152 -19.83 23.40 1.26
C ILE A 152 -19.82 24.76 1.97
N ALA A 153 -19.82 24.77 3.32
CA ALA A 153 -19.80 26.01 4.10
C ALA A 153 -18.50 26.81 3.92
N THR A 154 -17.36 26.16 3.65
CA THR A 154 -16.10 26.86 3.33
C THR A 154 -16.21 27.58 1.97
N VAL A 155 -16.77 26.92 0.95
CA VAL A 155 -16.98 27.52 -0.38
C VAL A 155 -18.03 28.63 -0.32
N LEU A 156 -19.16 28.42 0.36
CA LEU A 156 -20.19 29.45 0.56
C LEU A 156 -19.61 30.71 1.21
N TYR A 157 -18.70 30.58 2.17
CA TYR A 157 -18.03 31.72 2.79
C TYR A 157 -17.00 32.41 1.88
N GLU A 158 -16.42 31.71 0.90
CA GLU A 158 -15.60 32.32 -0.14
C GLU A 158 -16.45 33.16 -1.11
N VAL A 159 -17.59 32.61 -1.58
CA VAL A 159 -18.55 33.32 -2.44
C VAL A 159 -19.18 34.52 -1.70
N LEU A 160 -19.53 34.35 -0.41
CA LEU A 160 -20.03 35.44 0.45
C LEU A 160 -19.06 36.63 0.47
N LYS A 161 -17.74 36.37 0.51
CA LYS A 161 -16.71 37.43 0.53
C LYS A 161 -16.55 38.19 -0.80
N THR A 162 -16.95 37.63 -1.93
CA THR A 162 -16.93 38.36 -3.22
C THR A 162 -18.24 39.09 -3.48
N VAL A 163 -19.38 38.54 -3.06
CA VAL A 163 -20.71 39.15 -3.25
C VAL A 163 -21.01 40.25 -2.21
N VAL A 164 -20.49 40.15 -0.97
CA VAL A 164 -20.80 41.07 0.12
C VAL A 164 -19.61 41.98 0.46
N PRO A 165 -19.73 43.32 0.31
CA PRO A 165 -18.72 44.26 0.78
C PRO A 165 -18.41 44.07 2.27
N GLY A 166 -17.12 44.07 2.64
CA GLY A 166 -16.66 43.69 3.99
C GLY A 166 -17.21 44.49 5.17
N SER A 167 -17.83 45.65 4.91
CA SER A 167 -18.56 46.48 5.88
C SER A 167 -19.97 45.97 6.23
N GLN A 168 -20.56 45.09 5.42
CA GLN A 168 -21.88 44.48 5.66
C GLN A 168 -21.79 43.06 6.26
N ILE A 169 -20.57 42.51 6.42
CA ILE A 169 -20.36 41.19 7.01
C ILE A 169 -20.39 41.28 8.53
N ASP A 170 -21.54 40.92 9.11
CA ASP A 170 -21.80 40.89 10.55
C ASP A 170 -20.77 40.04 11.34
N PRO A 171 -20.34 40.47 12.55
CA PRO A 171 -19.38 39.73 13.37
C PRO A 171 -19.82 38.31 13.77
N GLN A 172 -21.12 37.99 13.85
CA GLN A 172 -21.59 36.62 14.07
C GLN A 172 -21.22 35.74 12.87
N THR A 173 -21.42 36.23 11.65
CA THR A 173 -21.06 35.49 10.42
C THR A 173 -19.55 35.22 10.32
N LYS A 174 -18.70 36.12 10.85
CA LYS A 174 -17.25 35.88 10.97
C LYS A 174 -16.94 34.77 11.99
N ARG A 175 -17.56 34.80 13.18
CA ARG A 175 -17.45 33.72 14.19
C ARG A 175 -17.96 32.37 13.69
N ILE A 176 -19.02 32.36 12.88
CA ILE A 176 -19.54 31.16 12.21
C ILE A 176 -18.46 30.58 11.30
N ALA A 177 -17.84 31.40 10.44
CA ALA A 177 -16.79 30.93 9.55
C ALA A 177 -15.53 30.42 10.29
N GLU A 178 -15.18 31.03 11.42
CA GLU A 178 -14.13 30.53 12.32
C GLU A 178 -14.50 29.16 12.95
N ASP A 179 -15.77 28.93 13.29
CA ASP A 179 -16.25 27.63 13.77
C ASP A 179 -16.25 26.58 12.66
N VAL A 180 -16.72 26.93 11.47
CA VAL A 180 -16.66 26.08 10.27
C VAL A 180 -15.21 25.71 9.94
N GLY A 181 -14.26 26.63 10.06
CA GLY A 181 -12.82 26.34 9.91
C GLY A 181 -12.32 25.33 10.94
N ARG A 182 -12.56 25.58 12.23
CA ARG A 182 -12.18 24.67 13.33
C ARG A 182 -12.85 23.29 13.22
N LYS A 183 -14.07 23.22 12.71
CA LYS A 183 -14.80 21.97 12.45
C LYS A 183 -14.24 21.25 11.21
N ARG A 184 -14.04 21.94 10.08
CA ARG A 184 -13.44 21.39 8.86
C ARG A 184 -12.12 20.67 9.15
N ASP A 185 -11.26 21.25 9.97
CA ASP A 185 -9.96 20.68 10.28
C ASP A 185 -10.04 19.44 11.20
N ARG A 186 -11.15 19.28 11.94
CA ARG A 186 -11.52 18.07 12.69
C ARG A 186 -12.18 16.99 11.81
N TYR A 187 -12.93 17.40 10.78
CA TYR A 187 -13.63 16.51 9.83
C TYR A 187 -12.89 16.34 8.50
N ALA A 188 -11.59 16.64 8.44
CA ALA A 188 -10.80 16.47 7.22
C ALA A 188 -10.82 15.01 6.74
N HIS A 189 -10.94 14.82 5.43
CA HIS A 189 -11.24 13.52 4.82
C HIS A 189 -9.99 12.63 4.72
N TYR A 190 -9.52 12.15 5.87
CA TYR A 190 -8.43 11.17 5.97
C TYR A 190 -8.93 9.77 5.59
N ASN A 191 -8.08 8.96 4.96
CA ASN A 191 -8.27 7.51 4.80
C ASN A 191 -7.99 6.75 6.12
N ILE A 192 -8.28 7.36 7.27
CA ILE A 192 -7.87 6.91 8.61
C ILE A 192 -9.12 6.83 9.48
N LEU A 193 -9.27 5.76 10.27
CA LEU A 193 -10.36 5.61 11.24
C LEU A 193 -10.59 6.93 12.04
N PRO A 194 -11.80 7.51 12.01
CA PRO A 194 -12.08 8.81 12.61
C PRO A 194 -12.35 8.69 14.12
N LEU A 195 -11.36 8.20 14.86
CA LEU A 195 -11.44 7.77 16.27
C LEU A 195 -11.93 8.87 17.24
N TYR A 196 -11.72 10.14 16.89
CA TYR A 196 -12.12 11.32 17.68
C TYR A 196 -13.09 12.26 16.92
N ALA A 197 -13.72 11.80 15.83
CA ALA A 197 -14.73 12.61 15.15
C ALA A 197 -15.99 12.74 16.00
N VAL A 198 -16.52 13.96 16.09
CA VAL A 198 -17.77 14.25 16.82
C VAL A 198 -18.94 13.96 15.87
N GLY A 199 -19.84 13.07 16.27
CA GLY A 199 -20.98 12.63 15.45
C GLY A 199 -21.18 11.12 15.50
N VAL A 200 -21.90 10.58 14.52
CA VAL A 200 -22.20 9.15 14.46
C VAL A 200 -20.94 8.34 14.18
N LYS A 201 -20.49 7.54 15.15
CA LYS A 201 -19.32 6.66 15.01
C LYS A 201 -19.52 5.67 13.87
N PRO A 202 -18.52 5.44 12.98
CA PRO A 202 -18.61 4.41 11.96
C PRO A 202 -18.81 3.02 12.57
N ALA A 203 -19.55 2.13 11.90
CA ALA A 203 -19.90 0.80 12.41
C ALA A 203 -18.68 -0.07 12.80
N ILE A 204 -17.52 0.16 12.19
CA ILE A 204 -16.25 -0.52 12.55
C ILE A 204 -15.76 -0.14 13.97
N MET A 205 -16.08 1.06 14.48
CA MET A 205 -15.81 1.44 15.87
C MET A 205 -16.77 0.79 16.87
N GLU A 206 -17.88 0.19 16.41
CA GLU A 206 -18.78 -0.55 17.29
C GLU A 206 -18.29 -1.98 17.57
N LEU A 207 -17.34 -2.49 16.78
CA LEU A 207 -16.70 -3.79 17.01
C LEU A 207 -15.95 -3.81 18.35
N PRO A 208 -16.21 -4.80 19.22
CA PRO A 208 -15.69 -4.79 20.58
C PRO A 208 -14.18 -5.02 20.65
N GLU A 209 -13.58 -5.69 19.67
CA GLU A 209 -12.12 -5.91 19.60
C GLU A 209 -11.38 -4.59 19.32
N ILE A 210 -12.00 -3.69 18.55
CA ILE A 210 -11.50 -2.34 18.29
C ILE A 210 -11.71 -1.44 19.51
N LYS A 211 -12.83 -1.59 20.25
CA LYS A 211 -13.03 -0.93 21.55
C LYS A 211 -11.98 -1.38 22.58
N ALA A 212 -11.68 -2.67 22.67
CA ALA A 212 -10.65 -3.21 23.56
C ALA A 212 -9.25 -2.68 23.23
N ALA A 213 -8.88 -2.67 21.95
CA ALA A 213 -7.59 -2.12 21.50
C ALA A 213 -7.48 -0.60 21.72
N LEU A 214 -8.57 0.16 21.52
CA LEU A 214 -8.62 1.59 21.79
C LEU A 214 -8.49 1.88 23.29
N ASN A 215 -9.23 1.18 24.14
CA ASN A 215 -9.16 1.33 25.60
C ASN A 215 -7.73 1.08 26.13
N ALA A 216 -7.02 0.08 25.57
CA ALA A 216 -5.64 -0.22 25.95
C ALA A 216 -4.65 0.89 25.55
N LEU A 217 -4.90 1.63 24.46
CA LEU A 217 -4.07 2.78 24.06
C LEU A 217 -4.43 4.07 24.81
N CYS A 218 -5.67 4.22 25.25
CA CYS A 218 -6.15 5.32 26.09
C CYS A 218 -5.76 5.18 27.57
N ASN A 219 -5.16 4.06 27.99
CA ASN A 219 -4.57 3.90 29.34
C ASN A 219 -3.32 4.81 29.46
N VAL A 220 -3.52 6.05 29.92
CA VAL A 220 -2.47 7.08 30.08
C VAL A 220 -2.36 7.65 31.49
N ASP A 221 -3.16 7.18 32.45
CA ASP A 221 -3.31 7.80 33.78
C ASP A 221 -2.01 7.88 34.60
N ASN A 222 -1.08 6.95 34.36
CA ASN A 222 0.23 6.89 35.02
C ASN A 222 1.34 7.71 34.33
N LEU A 223 1.06 8.38 33.20
CA LEU A 223 2.09 9.03 32.38
C LEU A 223 2.37 10.49 32.81
N PRO A 224 3.64 10.93 32.78
CA PRO A 224 3.99 12.32 33.08
C PRO A 224 3.42 13.25 31.99
N LYS A 225 2.68 14.28 32.43
CA LYS A 225 1.99 15.21 31.53
C LYS A 225 2.97 16.27 30.98
N PRO A 226 3.07 16.45 29.65
CA PRO A 226 3.95 17.45 29.04
C PRO A 226 3.58 18.88 29.46
N ARG A 227 4.60 19.74 29.55
CA ARG A 227 4.44 21.18 29.75
C ARG A 227 4.80 21.94 28.48
N ILE A 228 4.04 22.98 28.17
CA ILE A 228 4.31 23.90 27.06
C ILE A 228 4.65 25.26 27.64
N HIS A 229 5.80 25.79 27.24
CA HIS A 229 6.12 27.20 27.38
C HIS A 229 6.00 27.86 26.00
N LEU A 230 5.00 28.72 25.82
CA LEU A 230 4.92 29.62 24.67
C LEU A 230 5.78 30.85 24.96
N THR A 231 6.79 31.07 24.13
CA THR A 231 7.55 32.33 24.10
C THR A 231 6.89 33.29 23.11
N ASP A 232 6.04 34.19 23.63
CA ASP A 232 5.55 35.32 22.84
C ASP A 232 6.73 36.24 22.46
N ILE A 233 6.92 36.47 21.16
CA ILE A 233 7.87 37.44 20.64
C ILE A 233 7.13 38.78 20.47
N GLY A 234 7.06 39.54 21.57
CA GLY A 234 6.49 40.89 21.60
C GLY A 234 7.20 41.74 22.66
N PRO A 235 7.76 42.91 22.32
CA PRO A 235 8.43 43.77 23.29
C PRO A 235 7.42 44.71 23.97
N ASP A 236 7.09 44.41 25.23
CA ASP A 236 6.97 45.43 26.28
C ASP A 236 6.96 44.77 27.66
N ASP A 237 7.53 45.45 28.66
CA ASP A 237 7.51 44.98 30.04
C ASP A 237 6.09 45.02 30.62
N ASN A 238 5.64 43.93 31.23
CA ASN A 238 5.06 43.92 32.58
C ASN A 238 4.73 42.49 33.06
N VAL A 239 4.87 42.28 34.38
CA VAL A 239 4.85 40.97 35.06
C VAL A 239 3.61 40.11 34.71
N ALA A 240 3.83 39.00 33.99
CA ALA A 240 2.83 37.98 33.72
C ALA A 240 3.28 36.60 34.24
N VAL A 241 2.43 35.92 35.02
CA VAL A 241 2.71 34.57 35.56
C VAL A 241 2.59 33.53 34.44
N PRO A 242 3.54 32.58 34.28
CA PRO A 242 3.52 31.61 33.19
C PRO A 242 2.40 30.57 33.36
N MET A 243 1.23 30.86 32.80
CA MET A 243 0.07 29.96 32.74
C MET A 243 0.25 28.85 31.69
N GLY A 244 1.19 27.94 31.96
CA GLY A 244 1.46 26.78 31.11
C GLY A 244 0.23 25.87 30.97
N ARG A 245 -0.42 25.89 29.80
CA ARG A 245 -1.53 24.98 29.49
C ARG A 245 -1.00 23.59 29.16
N VAL A 246 -1.45 22.59 29.92
CA VAL A 246 -1.22 21.18 29.65
C VAL A 246 -2.07 20.76 28.44
N GLN A 247 -1.46 20.12 27.44
CA GLN A 247 -2.22 19.52 26.33
C GLN A 247 -3.00 18.28 26.81
N PRO A 248 -4.24 18.08 26.33
CA PRO A 248 -4.98 16.84 26.60
C PRO A 248 -4.34 15.69 25.81
N VAL A 249 -3.54 14.87 26.51
CA VAL A 249 -3.06 13.58 26.02
C VAL A 249 -4.22 12.60 26.05
N ASN A 250 -4.72 12.16 24.89
CA ASN A 250 -5.87 11.26 24.79
C ASN A 250 -5.46 9.78 24.71
N ASP A 251 -4.25 9.50 24.23
CA ASP A 251 -3.69 8.16 24.12
C ASP A 251 -2.14 8.17 24.20
N ILE A 252 -1.55 6.97 24.21
CA ILE A 252 -0.09 6.75 24.19
C ILE A 252 0.60 7.42 22.99
N LEU A 253 -0.08 7.57 21.84
CA LEU A 253 0.53 8.16 20.64
C LEU A 253 0.54 9.70 20.67
N ASP A 254 -0.47 10.35 21.24
CA ASP A 254 -0.44 11.80 21.54
C ASP A 254 0.69 12.10 22.54
N TRP A 255 0.88 11.25 23.56
CA TRP A 255 1.98 11.37 24.52
C TRP A 255 3.35 11.30 23.82
N LEU A 256 3.61 10.26 23.03
CA LEU A 256 4.84 10.14 22.26
C LEU A 256 5.03 11.27 21.23
N SER A 257 3.95 11.73 20.60
CA SER A 257 3.96 12.89 19.69
C SER A 257 4.45 14.15 20.39
N SER A 258 3.94 14.45 21.59
CA SER A 258 4.33 15.63 22.37
C SER A 258 5.79 15.61 22.84
N ILE A 259 6.34 14.43 23.15
CA ILE A 259 7.73 14.28 23.62
C ILE A 259 8.74 14.39 22.49
N PHE A 260 8.43 13.84 21.30
CA PHE A 260 9.40 13.73 20.20
C PHE A 260 9.16 14.69 19.04
N GLY A 261 7.96 15.24 18.88
CA GLY A 261 7.57 16.08 17.74
C GLY A 261 7.44 15.28 16.43
N PHE A 262 6.59 14.25 16.44
CA PHE A 262 6.24 13.46 15.25
C PHE A 262 5.26 14.22 14.34
N GLN A 263 5.15 13.84 13.06
CA GLN A 263 4.15 14.45 12.17
C GLN A 263 2.73 13.98 12.53
N LYS A 264 1.77 14.90 12.70
CA LYS A 264 0.35 14.59 13.00
C LYS A 264 -0.26 13.52 12.08
N GLY A 265 0.03 13.58 10.78
CA GLY A 265 -0.46 12.59 9.81
C GLY A 265 0.12 11.19 10.01
N ASN A 266 1.42 11.10 10.37
CA ASN A 266 2.05 9.84 10.73
C ASN A 266 1.45 9.29 12.04
N VAL A 267 1.30 10.13 13.06
CA VAL A 267 0.67 9.76 14.35
C VAL A 267 -0.72 9.17 14.16
N ALA A 268 -1.60 9.84 13.40
CA ALA A 268 -2.94 9.35 13.10
C ALA A 268 -2.92 8.01 12.33
N ASN A 269 -2.05 7.87 11.33
CA ASN A 269 -1.92 6.65 10.52
C ASN A 269 -1.37 5.46 11.33
N GLN A 270 -0.36 5.67 12.19
CA GLN A 270 0.17 4.59 13.05
C GLN A 270 -0.80 4.20 14.17
N ARG A 271 -1.61 5.15 14.69
CA ARG A 271 -2.66 4.88 15.68
C ARG A 271 -3.68 3.88 15.13
N GLU A 272 -4.25 4.15 13.95
CA GLU A 272 -5.16 3.23 13.26
C GLU A 272 -4.47 1.89 12.97
N HIS A 273 -3.28 1.91 12.36
CA HIS A 273 -2.56 0.69 12.00
C HIS A 273 -2.30 -0.21 13.23
N LEU A 274 -1.95 0.38 14.38
CA LEU A 274 -1.76 -0.35 15.63
C LEU A 274 -3.07 -0.93 16.18
N ILE A 275 -4.16 -0.14 16.20
CA ILE A 275 -5.49 -0.61 16.64
C ILE A 275 -5.97 -1.79 15.78
N LEU A 276 -5.90 -1.65 14.45
CA LEU A 276 -6.28 -2.69 13.51
C LEU A 276 -5.39 -3.93 13.65
N LEU A 277 -4.09 -3.77 13.89
CA LEU A 277 -3.15 -4.88 14.06
C LEU A 277 -3.37 -5.64 15.37
N LEU A 278 -3.65 -4.94 16.48
CA LEU A 278 -3.99 -5.54 17.76
C LEU A 278 -5.31 -6.33 17.67
N ALA A 279 -6.38 -5.70 17.17
CA ALA A 279 -7.67 -6.37 16.97
C ALA A 279 -7.55 -7.61 16.04
N ASN A 280 -6.79 -7.50 14.94
CA ASN A 280 -6.55 -8.63 14.03
C ASN A 280 -5.77 -9.78 14.67
N ILE A 281 -4.90 -9.52 15.65
CA ILE A 281 -4.18 -10.58 16.37
C ILE A 281 -5.11 -11.20 17.43
N ASP A 282 -5.90 -10.40 18.14
CA ASP A 282 -6.80 -10.87 19.20
C ASP A 282 -7.89 -11.81 18.65
N VAL A 283 -8.60 -11.39 17.58
CA VAL A 283 -9.58 -12.22 16.87
C VAL A 283 -8.99 -13.57 16.44
N ARG A 284 -7.75 -13.58 15.94
CA ARG A 284 -7.07 -14.81 15.49
C ARG A 284 -6.70 -15.77 16.61
N ARG A 285 -6.77 -15.34 17.88
CA ARG A 285 -6.55 -16.21 19.05
C ARG A 285 -7.83 -16.89 19.53
N GLY A 286 -9.00 -16.47 19.05
CA GLY A 286 -10.28 -17.11 19.34
C GLY A 286 -10.75 -16.93 20.78
N ASN A 287 -10.67 -15.70 21.29
CA ASN A 287 -11.06 -15.37 22.67
C ASN A 287 -12.60 -15.18 22.78
N THR A 288 -13.35 -16.28 22.68
CA THR A 288 -14.82 -16.30 22.46
C THR A 288 -15.71 -15.86 23.66
N GLY A 289 -15.17 -15.10 24.61
CA GLY A 289 -15.83 -14.75 25.87
C GLY A 289 -16.03 -13.24 26.05
N ASP A 290 -14.99 -12.55 26.54
CA ASP A 290 -15.05 -11.13 26.90
C ASP A 290 -14.09 -10.29 26.05
N TYR A 291 -14.65 -9.45 25.19
CA TYR A 291 -13.93 -8.41 24.44
C TYR A 291 -13.95 -7.05 25.18
N THR A 292 -13.96 -7.06 26.51
CA THR A 292 -13.97 -5.84 27.34
C THR A 292 -12.57 -5.26 27.55
N GLN A 293 -11.54 -6.12 27.46
CA GLN A 293 -10.12 -5.77 27.64
C GLN A 293 -9.26 -6.52 26.62
N LEU A 294 -8.16 -5.90 26.18
CA LEU A 294 -7.19 -6.50 25.28
C LEU A 294 -6.30 -7.49 26.05
N ALA A 295 -6.07 -8.70 25.51
CA ALA A 295 -5.23 -9.68 26.19
C ALA A 295 -3.73 -9.31 26.15
N ASP A 296 -3.07 -9.32 27.32
CA ASP A 296 -1.60 -9.18 27.47
C ASP A 296 -0.79 -9.97 26.44
N ALA A 297 -1.19 -11.22 26.22
CA ALA A 297 -0.48 -12.13 25.34
C ALA A 297 -0.62 -11.76 23.85
N THR A 298 -1.60 -10.93 23.48
CA THR A 298 -1.75 -10.33 22.14
C THR A 298 -0.72 -9.22 21.94
N VAL A 299 -0.57 -8.32 22.92
CA VAL A 299 0.46 -7.26 22.93
C VAL A 299 1.86 -7.88 22.88
N ARG A 300 2.15 -8.86 23.76
CA ARG A 300 3.45 -9.54 23.80
C ARG A 300 3.79 -10.27 22.50
N GLN A 301 2.81 -10.91 21.87
CA GLN A 301 2.99 -11.56 20.57
C GLN A 301 3.31 -10.55 19.44
N LEU A 302 2.82 -9.31 19.54
CA LEU A 302 3.20 -8.23 18.62
C LEU A 302 4.61 -7.69 18.93
N LEU A 303 4.91 -7.47 20.21
CA LEU A 303 6.23 -7.06 20.71
C LEU A 303 7.34 -8.00 20.21
N GLU A 304 7.20 -9.31 20.44
CA GLU A 304 8.18 -10.33 20.05
C GLU A 304 8.41 -10.37 18.53
N LYS A 305 7.37 -10.13 17.71
CA LYS A 305 7.47 -10.07 16.25
C LYS A 305 8.23 -8.84 15.78
N ILE A 306 7.90 -7.67 16.31
CA ILE A 306 8.54 -6.39 15.94
C ILE A 306 10.01 -6.38 16.38
N PHE A 307 10.27 -6.69 17.65
CA PHE A 307 11.59 -6.49 18.25
C PHE A 307 12.57 -7.65 18.08
N LYS A 308 12.21 -8.74 17.39
CA LYS A 308 13.12 -9.86 17.07
C LYS A 308 14.46 -9.40 16.46
N ASN A 309 14.41 -8.43 15.56
CA ASN A 309 15.61 -7.86 14.93
C ASN A 309 16.41 -7.01 15.92
N TYR A 310 15.74 -6.15 16.70
CA TYR A 310 16.36 -5.30 17.71
C TYR A 310 17.01 -6.08 18.85
N ILE A 311 16.39 -7.17 19.31
CA ILE A 311 16.96 -8.08 20.32
C ILE A 311 18.23 -8.75 19.76
N SER A 312 18.19 -9.17 18.50
CA SER A 312 19.35 -9.76 17.81
C SER A 312 20.50 -8.74 17.66
N TRP A 313 20.19 -7.49 17.34
CA TRP A 313 21.13 -6.37 17.26
C TRP A 313 21.73 -6.02 18.63
N CYS A 314 20.90 -5.96 19.69
CA CYS A 314 21.38 -5.76 21.06
C CYS A 314 22.35 -6.85 21.50
N ASN A 315 22.01 -8.12 21.23
CA ASN A 315 22.86 -9.27 21.57
C ASN A 315 24.20 -9.25 20.81
N TYR A 316 24.21 -8.77 19.56
CA TYR A 316 25.40 -8.63 18.72
C TYR A 316 26.34 -7.50 19.17
N LEU A 317 25.79 -6.35 19.60
CA LEU A 317 26.56 -5.22 20.13
C LEU A 317 26.80 -5.29 21.65
N HIS A 318 26.33 -6.35 22.32
CA HIS A 318 26.37 -6.54 23.76
C HIS A 318 25.75 -5.40 24.60
N CYS A 319 24.80 -4.65 24.05
CA CYS A 319 24.12 -3.56 24.74
C CYS A 319 22.84 -4.02 25.48
N LYS A 320 22.43 -3.28 26.53
CA LYS A 320 21.25 -3.61 27.35
C LYS A 320 19.96 -3.32 26.58
N SER A 321 18.98 -4.23 26.60
CA SER A 321 17.68 -4.01 25.97
C SER A 321 16.69 -3.33 26.93
N TYR A 322 16.25 -2.12 26.57
CA TYR A 322 15.25 -1.32 27.32
C TYR A 322 13.84 -1.93 27.40
N LEU A 323 13.57 -3.03 26.68
CA LEU A 323 12.30 -3.77 26.70
C LEU A 323 12.04 -4.54 28.01
N ARG A 324 12.91 -4.42 29.03
CA ARG A 324 12.72 -5.05 30.34
C ARG A 324 11.95 -4.11 31.27
N CYS A 325 10.66 -4.34 31.43
CA CYS A 325 9.82 -3.59 32.37
C CYS A 325 10.30 -3.78 33.83
N PRO A 326 10.36 -2.72 34.65
CA PRO A 326 10.52 -2.85 36.10
C PRO A 326 9.38 -3.68 36.73
N PRO A 327 9.59 -4.31 37.91
CA PRO A 327 8.61 -5.23 38.49
C PRO A 327 7.29 -4.56 38.93
N ASN A 328 7.31 -3.25 39.20
CA ASN A 328 6.17 -2.48 39.72
C ASN A 328 5.44 -1.65 38.63
N SER A 329 5.73 -1.87 37.35
CA SER A 329 5.18 -1.10 36.24
C SER A 329 4.09 -1.88 35.50
N ASP A 330 3.10 -1.16 34.94
CA ASP A 330 2.17 -1.73 33.97
C ASP A 330 2.96 -2.20 32.73
N LYS A 331 3.00 -3.53 32.56
CA LYS A 331 3.75 -4.17 31.47
C LYS A 331 3.01 -4.01 30.16
N GLN A 332 1.68 -4.03 30.15
CA GLN A 332 0.90 -3.89 28.92
C GLN A 332 1.06 -2.47 28.37
N GLN A 333 0.95 -1.45 29.24
CA GLN A 333 1.20 -0.05 28.88
C GLN A 333 2.63 0.16 28.35
N LEU A 334 3.66 -0.36 29.02
CA LEU A 334 5.05 -0.16 28.57
C LEU A 334 5.40 -0.96 27.29
N GLU A 335 4.86 -2.18 27.13
CA GLU A 335 4.97 -2.94 25.87
C GLU A 335 4.31 -2.16 24.71
N LEU A 336 3.13 -1.56 24.93
CA LEU A 336 2.44 -0.71 23.94
C LEU A 336 3.20 0.59 23.62
N ILE A 337 3.76 1.28 24.62
CA ILE A 337 4.60 2.49 24.42
C ILE A 337 5.77 2.19 23.49
N TYR A 338 6.50 1.09 23.71
CA TYR A 338 7.62 0.74 22.84
C TYR A 338 7.18 0.33 21.42
N ILE A 339 6.07 -0.40 21.27
CA ILE A 339 5.49 -0.73 19.96
C ILE A 339 5.11 0.55 19.20
N ALA A 340 4.39 1.47 19.85
CA ALA A 340 3.97 2.75 19.27
C ALA A 340 5.19 3.60 18.86
N LEU A 341 6.19 3.73 19.73
CA LEU A 341 7.44 4.44 19.45
C LEU A 341 8.15 3.88 18.20
N TYR A 342 8.27 2.56 18.09
CA TYR A 342 8.88 1.93 16.92
C TYR A 342 8.09 2.19 15.63
N LEU A 343 6.75 2.13 15.68
CA LEU A 343 5.90 2.41 14.51
C LEU A 343 5.97 3.88 14.07
N LEU A 344 5.99 4.82 15.02
CA LEU A 344 6.17 6.25 14.75
C LEU A 344 7.52 6.54 14.09
N ILE A 345 8.62 6.02 14.66
CA ILE A 345 9.97 6.11 14.08
C ILE A 345 10.00 5.48 12.67
N TRP A 346 9.39 4.31 12.47
CA TRP A 346 9.36 3.63 11.17
C TRP A 346 8.61 4.43 10.10
N GLY A 347 7.56 5.16 10.49
CA GLY A 347 6.82 6.07 9.62
C GLY A 347 7.67 7.25 9.12
N GLU A 348 8.34 7.96 10.01
CA GLU A 348 9.23 9.09 9.67
C GLU A 348 10.49 8.64 8.91
N ALA A 349 10.98 7.41 9.17
CA ALA A 349 12.29 6.94 8.72
C ALA A 349 12.50 6.95 7.19
N SER A 350 11.43 7.00 6.38
CA SER A 350 11.53 7.14 4.92
C SER A 350 12.47 6.07 4.31
N ASN A 351 13.58 6.45 3.67
CA ASN A 351 14.57 5.50 3.13
C ASN A 351 15.43 4.80 4.21
N ILE A 352 15.54 5.35 5.42
CA ILE A 352 16.33 4.77 6.52
C ILE A 352 15.72 3.45 7.02
N ARG A 353 14.41 3.23 6.81
CA ARG A 353 13.71 1.96 7.14
C ARG A 353 14.32 0.72 6.47
N PHE A 354 15.13 0.90 5.42
CA PHE A 354 15.85 -0.18 4.73
C PHE A 354 17.24 -0.47 5.30
N MET A 355 17.69 0.27 6.32
CA MET A 355 18.91 0.01 7.11
C MET A 355 18.51 -0.44 8.54
N PRO A 356 18.30 -1.74 8.78
CA PRO A 356 17.73 -2.24 10.04
C PRO A 356 18.61 -1.93 11.25
N GLU A 357 19.94 -1.88 11.11
CA GLU A 357 20.88 -1.53 12.18
C GLU A 357 20.74 -0.05 12.58
N CYS A 358 20.49 0.83 11.61
CA CYS A 358 20.26 2.26 11.85
C CYS A 358 18.90 2.50 12.51
N LEU A 359 17.86 1.76 12.08
CA LEU A 359 16.55 1.80 12.71
C LEU A 359 16.61 1.28 14.16
N CYS A 360 17.38 0.22 14.43
CA CYS A 360 17.64 -0.27 15.78
C CYS A 360 18.39 0.75 16.64
N TYR A 361 19.40 1.45 16.08
CA TYR A 361 20.12 2.52 16.77
C TYR A 361 19.22 3.69 17.15
N ILE A 362 18.40 4.20 16.22
CA ILE A 362 17.45 5.29 16.48
C ILE A 362 16.46 4.85 17.58
N PHE A 363 15.86 3.67 17.45
CA PHE A 363 14.96 3.14 18.48
C PHE A 363 15.65 2.99 19.85
N HIS A 364 16.92 2.54 19.90
CA HIS A 364 17.67 2.38 21.13
C HIS A 364 17.82 3.71 21.90
N ASN A 365 18.14 4.80 21.21
CA ASN A 365 18.27 6.12 21.86
C ASN A 365 16.91 6.68 22.31
N MET A 366 15.89 6.61 21.45
CA MET A 366 14.56 7.11 21.80
C MET A 366 13.92 6.29 22.94
N ALA A 367 14.18 4.97 22.99
CA ALA A 367 13.74 4.12 24.10
C ALA A 367 14.49 4.43 25.41
N ASN A 368 15.75 4.86 25.35
CA ASN A 368 16.48 5.37 26.51
C ASN A 368 15.90 6.71 27.00
N GLU A 369 15.54 7.64 26.10
CA GLU A 369 14.83 8.88 26.47
C GLU A 369 13.48 8.58 27.15
N VAL A 370 12.66 7.68 26.59
CA VAL A 370 11.39 7.23 27.22
C VAL A 370 11.63 6.57 28.58
N HIS A 371 12.61 5.67 28.71
CA HIS A 371 12.94 5.03 29.98
C HIS A 371 13.45 6.05 31.03
N GLY A 372 14.15 7.10 30.60
CA GLY A 372 14.51 8.23 31.44
C GLY A 372 13.27 8.95 31.99
N ILE A 373 12.42 9.43 31.08
CA ILE A 373 11.16 10.15 31.40
C ILE A 373 10.23 9.35 32.33
N LEU A 374 10.19 8.01 32.20
CA LEU A 374 9.32 7.15 33.01
C LEU A 374 9.93 6.69 34.34
N PHE A 375 11.26 6.53 34.45
CA PHE A 375 11.88 5.82 35.58
C PHE A 375 13.11 6.51 36.20
N SER A 376 13.66 7.56 35.61
CA SER A 376 14.93 8.16 36.07
C SER A 376 15.06 9.60 35.58
N ASN A 377 14.66 10.56 36.43
CA ASN A 377 14.57 11.98 36.08
C ASN A 377 15.89 12.63 35.58
N ALA A 378 17.07 12.03 35.75
CA ALA A 378 18.37 12.63 35.40
C ALA A 378 19.05 11.94 34.19
N HIS A 379 19.60 12.73 33.28
CA HIS A 379 20.29 12.25 32.07
C HIS A 379 21.72 11.79 32.41
N PRO A 380 22.13 10.54 32.07
CA PRO A 380 23.41 9.94 32.50
C PRO A 380 24.67 10.48 31.79
N VAL A 381 24.60 11.66 31.19
CA VAL A 381 25.70 12.31 30.44
C VAL A 381 25.74 13.81 30.72
N SER A 382 24.60 14.51 30.60
CA SER A 382 24.52 15.95 30.87
C SER A 382 24.34 16.30 32.34
N GLY A 383 23.79 15.39 33.16
CA GLY A 383 23.41 15.67 34.56
C GLY A 383 22.08 16.43 34.71
N ASP A 384 21.63 17.12 33.66
CA ASP A 384 20.30 17.74 33.57
C ASP A 384 19.15 16.75 33.74
N ASN A 385 18.00 17.27 34.16
CA ASN A 385 16.77 16.48 34.17
C ASN A 385 16.25 16.23 32.75
N TYR A 386 15.58 15.10 32.51
CA TYR A 386 14.81 14.92 31.27
C TYR A 386 13.66 15.94 31.23
N LEU A 387 13.78 16.92 30.34
CA LEU A 387 12.79 17.98 30.17
C LEU A 387 11.50 17.41 29.59
N ASN A 388 10.43 17.41 30.38
CA ASN A 388 9.06 17.14 29.95
C ASN A 388 8.45 18.35 29.20
N GLU A 389 9.27 19.02 28.40
CA GLU A 389 8.89 20.13 27.53
C GLU A 389 8.40 19.57 26.19
N ALA A 390 7.19 19.95 25.79
CA ALA A 390 6.63 19.47 24.53
C ALA A 390 7.43 20.05 23.35
N ARG A 391 7.91 19.18 22.45
CA ARG A 391 8.70 19.59 21.28
C ARG A 391 7.78 20.09 20.14
N ASP A 392 8.31 20.98 19.30
CA ASP A 392 7.61 21.52 18.13
C ASP A 392 7.21 20.42 17.13
N GLU A 393 6.19 20.69 16.32
CA GLU A 393 5.72 19.76 15.30
C GLU A 393 6.80 19.50 14.25
N GLU A 394 6.92 18.24 13.81
CA GLU A 394 7.98 17.75 12.92
C GLU A 394 9.42 17.81 13.48
N TYR A 395 9.65 18.13 14.76
CA TYR A 395 10.98 18.14 15.38
C TYR A 395 11.76 16.85 15.11
N PHE A 396 11.12 15.68 15.22
CA PHE A 396 11.77 14.39 14.98
C PHE A 396 12.28 14.26 13.53
N LEU A 397 11.45 14.62 12.56
CA LEU A 397 11.81 14.58 11.14
C LEU A 397 12.98 15.54 10.85
N ARG A 398 12.89 16.78 11.34
CA ARG A 398 13.87 17.85 11.10
C ARG A 398 15.22 17.58 11.78
N ASN A 399 15.23 17.07 13.01
CA ASN A 399 16.44 17.00 13.84
C ASN A 399 17.02 15.58 14.02
N VAL A 400 16.25 14.51 13.79
CA VAL A 400 16.73 13.12 13.88
C VAL A 400 16.89 12.49 12.49
N ILE A 401 15.87 12.59 11.63
CA ILE A 401 15.86 11.91 10.33
C ILE A 401 16.65 12.66 9.26
N THR A 402 16.40 13.96 9.09
CA THR A 402 17.06 14.77 8.05
C THR A 402 18.59 14.74 8.14
N PRO A 403 19.26 14.88 9.31
CA PRO A 403 20.73 14.84 9.37
C PRO A 403 21.32 13.48 8.93
N ILE A 404 20.66 12.37 9.27
CA ILE A 404 21.07 11.03 8.83
C ILE A 404 20.86 10.89 7.31
N TYR A 405 19.72 11.35 6.79
CA TYR A 405 19.43 11.36 5.37
C TYR A 405 20.46 12.19 4.58
N ASP A 406 20.85 13.34 5.12
CA ASP A 406 21.86 14.24 4.54
C ASP A 406 23.23 13.59 4.40
N VAL A 407 23.67 12.85 5.43
CA VAL A 407 24.92 12.07 5.40
C VAL A 407 24.85 10.97 4.34
N LEU A 408 23.71 10.27 4.22
CA LEU A 408 23.48 9.28 3.18
C LEU A 408 23.48 9.90 1.78
N HIS A 409 22.81 11.04 1.59
CA HIS A 409 22.74 11.76 0.32
C HIS A 409 24.12 12.28 -0.13
N LYS A 410 24.87 12.90 0.79
CA LYS A 410 26.27 13.34 0.56
C LYS A 410 27.16 12.15 0.15
N ARG A 411 27.05 11.00 0.83
CA ARG A 411 27.79 9.77 0.48
C ARG A 411 27.40 9.23 -0.91
N VAL A 412 26.12 9.22 -1.27
CA VAL A 412 25.66 8.79 -2.60
C VAL A 412 26.21 9.69 -3.71
N ASN A 413 26.27 11.01 -3.48
CA ASN A 413 26.79 11.97 -4.46
C ASN A 413 28.32 11.86 -4.62
N GLN A 414 29.05 11.60 -3.53
CA GLN A 414 30.50 11.29 -3.61
C GLN A 414 30.75 9.99 -4.40
N VAL A 415 29.94 8.95 -4.19
CA VAL A 415 30.05 7.67 -4.93
C VAL A 415 29.60 7.79 -6.39
N SER A 416 28.82 8.81 -6.78
CA SER A 416 28.50 9.06 -8.19
C SER A 416 29.60 9.82 -8.96
N SER A 417 30.46 10.55 -8.22
CA SER A 417 31.65 11.23 -8.77
C SER A 417 32.80 10.24 -9.07
N GLY A 418 33.08 9.31 -8.16
CA GLY A 418 34.10 8.27 -8.37
C GLY A 418 33.60 7.12 -9.25
N ARG A 419 34.21 6.94 -10.44
CA ARG A 419 34.01 5.82 -11.41
C ARG A 419 32.64 5.11 -11.29
N LYS A 420 31.63 5.63 -12.01
CA LYS A 420 30.28 5.04 -12.14
C LYS A 420 30.32 3.51 -12.28
N LYS A 421 30.11 2.78 -11.18
CA LYS A 421 29.64 1.40 -11.26
C LYS A 421 28.19 1.45 -11.78
N PRO A 422 27.80 0.64 -12.78
CA PRO A 422 26.41 0.60 -13.22
C PRO A 422 25.51 0.27 -12.03
N LYS A 423 24.39 0.99 -11.89
CA LYS A 423 23.42 0.76 -10.79
C LYS A 423 22.56 -0.49 -10.99
N THR A 424 22.87 -1.28 -12.02
CA THR A 424 22.22 -2.53 -12.37
C THR A 424 23.09 -3.74 -11.98
N ASN A 425 22.49 -4.93 -11.96
CA ASN A 425 23.07 -6.28 -11.78
C ASN A 425 23.20 -6.91 -10.37
N PHE A 426 23.40 -6.21 -9.24
CA PHE A 426 23.46 -6.97 -7.94
C PHE A 426 22.09 -7.26 -7.34
N VAL A 427 21.18 -6.29 -7.36
CA VAL A 427 19.78 -6.50 -6.95
C VAL A 427 19.03 -7.27 -8.04
N GLU A 428 19.13 -6.83 -9.29
CA GLU A 428 18.31 -7.35 -10.39
C GLU A 428 18.61 -8.80 -10.75
N VAL A 429 19.88 -9.26 -10.79
CA VAL A 429 20.20 -10.67 -11.06
C VAL A 429 19.68 -11.58 -9.94
N ARG A 430 19.76 -11.13 -8.68
CA ARG A 430 19.14 -11.81 -7.53
C ARG A 430 17.62 -11.87 -7.68
N THR A 431 16.98 -10.74 -8.01
CA THR A 431 15.52 -10.65 -8.19
C THR A 431 15.03 -11.48 -9.37
N PHE A 432 15.75 -11.53 -10.49
CA PHE A 432 15.40 -12.30 -11.68
C PHE A 432 15.39 -13.81 -11.40
N LEU A 433 16.44 -14.33 -10.77
CA LEU A 433 16.49 -15.76 -10.39
C LEU A 433 15.46 -16.10 -9.30
N HIS A 434 15.15 -15.16 -8.39
CA HIS A 434 14.02 -15.33 -7.47
C HIS A 434 12.66 -15.32 -8.17
N LEU A 435 12.46 -14.51 -9.21
CA LEU A 435 11.23 -14.51 -10.00
C LEU A 435 11.02 -15.86 -10.70
N TYR A 436 12.07 -16.42 -11.31
CA TYR A 436 12.00 -17.76 -11.89
C TYR A 436 11.69 -18.83 -10.83
N ARG A 437 12.40 -18.82 -9.70
CA ARG A 437 12.19 -19.78 -8.59
C ARG A 437 10.80 -19.68 -7.97
N ASN A 438 10.24 -18.47 -7.84
CA ASN A 438 8.93 -18.25 -7.22
C ASN A 438 7.75 -18.60 -8.14
N PHE A 439 7.98 -18.71 -9.46
CA PHE A 439 6.99 -19.09 -10.47
C PHE A 439 7.42 -20.35 -11.26
N ASP A 440 8.20 -21.22 -10.62
CA ASP A 440 8.77 -22.48 -11.14
C ASP A 440 7.78 -23.29 -12.01
N ARG A 441 6.59 -23.54 -11.45
CA ARG A 441 5.50 -24.32 -12.04
C ARG A 441 4.94 -23.70 -13.31
N MET A 442 4.88 -22.37 -13.36
CA MET A 442 4.36 -21.62 -14.51
C MET A 442 5.32 -21.71 -15.69
N TRP A 443 6.62 -21.50 -15.44
CA TRP A 443 7.65 -21.60 -16.48
C TRP A 443 7.79 -23.03 -17.00
N MET A 444 7.77 -24.04 -16.11
CA MET A 444 7.74 -25.44 -16.52
C MET A 444 6.51 -25.76 -17.37
N PHE A 445 5.30 -25.35 -16.94
CA PHE A 445 4.10 -25.57 -17.74
C PHE A 445 4.20 -24.96 -19.15
N PHE A 446 4.61 -23.70 -19.26
CA PHE A 446 4.70 -23.04 -20.57
C PHE A 446 5.74 -23.67 -21.50
N ILE A 447 6.93 -24.04 -21.01
CA ILE A 447 7.97 -24.65 -21.84
C ILE A 447 7.52 -26.03 -22.34
N LEU A 448 6.93 -26.85 -21.46
CA LEU A 448 6.46 -28.20 -21.80
C LEU A 448 5.24 -28.17 -22.73
N ALA A 449 4.30 -27.24 -22.50
CA ALA A 449 3.17 -27.04 -23.40
C ALA A 449 3.61 -26.53 -24.78
N PHE A 450 4.58 -25.60 -24.83
CA PHE A 450 5.13 -25.11 -26.09
C PHE A 450 5.83 -26.22 -26.89
N GLN A 451 6.65 -27.05 -26.25
CA GLN A 451 7.25 -28.23 -26.89
C GLN A 451 6.19 -29.21 -27.43
N ALA A 452 5.15 -29.51 -26.64
CA ALA A 452 4.06 -30.38 -27.09
C ALA A 452 3.31 -29.80 -28.31
N MET A 453 3.01 -28.50 -28.28
CA MET A 453 2.37 -27.80 -29.40
C MET A 453 3.24 -27.76 -30.66
N LEU A 454 4.56 -27.56 -30.53
CA LEU A 454 5.50 -27.64 -31.67
C LEU A 454 5.50 -29.03 -32.31
N ILE A 455 5.58 -30.10 -31.51
CA ILE A 455 5.58 -31.49 -32.01
C ILE A 455 4.29 -31.81 -32.75
N VAL A 456 3.13 -31.33 -32.26
CA VAL A 456 1.84 -31.52 -32.94
C VAL A 456 1.71 -30.63 -34.18
N ALA A 457 2.20 -29.39 -34.16
CA ALA A 457 2.16 -28.48 -35.31
C ALA A 457 3.05 -28.94 -36.48
N TRP A 458 4.12 -29.69 -36.21
CA TRP A 458 4.95 -30.34 -37.22
C TRP A 458 4.43 -31.73 -37.66
N SER A 459 3.31 -32.22 -37.10
CA SER A 459 2.71 -33.50 -37.51
C SER A 459 1.91 -33.35 -38.82
N PRO A 460 1.97 -34.32 -39.75
CA PRO A 460 1.40 -34.17 -41.09
C PRO A 460 -0.14 -34.10 -41.15
N LEU A 461 -0.85 -34.37 -40.05
CA LEU A 461 -2.32 -34.32 -39.98
C LEU A 461 -2.87 -32.97 -39.47
N GLY A 462 -2.03 -32.11 -38.87
CA GLY A 462 -2.40 -30.74 -38.43
C GLY A 462 -3.59 -30.61 -37.47
N THR A 463 -4.10 -31.72 -36.92
CA THR A 463 -5.41 -31.82 -36.26
C THR A 463 -5.28 -32.54 -34.92
N ILE A 464 -6.10 -32.17 -33.93
CA ILE A 464 -6.05 -32.72 -32.55
C ILE A 464 -6.15 -34.26 -32.51
N ALA A 465 -6.77 -34.90 -33.52
CA ALA A 465 -6.81 -36.35 -33.67
C ALA A 465 -5.41 -37.02 -33.76
N ALA A 466 -4.37 -36.27 -34.17
CA ALA A 466 -2.99 -36.78 -34.27
C ALA A 466 -2.39 -37.24 -32.93
N PHE A 467 -2.96 -36.85 -31.78
CA PHE A 467 -2.52 -37.36 -30.46
C PHE A 467 -2.70 -38.88 -30.28
N PHE A 468 -3.54 -39.54 -31.10
CA PHE A 468 -3.77 -40.99 -31.05
C PHE A 468 -2.86 -41.79 -31.99
N ASP A 469 -2.05 -41.12 -32.82
CA ASP A 469 -1.03 -41.79 -33.63
C ASP A 469 0.17 -42.18 -32.76
N ALA A 470 0.65 -43.42 -32.92
CA ALA A 470 1.67 -44.01 -32.04
C ALA A 470 3.00 -43.23 -32.10
N ASP A 471 3.41 -42.79 -33.29
CA ASP A 471 4.68 -42.09 -33.47
C ASP A 471 4.60 -40.62 -33.03
N VAL A 472 3.45 -39.95 -33.21
CA VAL A 472 3.21 -38.60 -32.67
C VAL A 472 3.12 -38.64 -31.15
N PHE A 473 2.37 -39.59 -30.57
CA PHE A 473 2.28 -39.81 -29.13
C PHE A 473 3.67 -40.06 -28.52
N ARG A 474 4.46 -40.94 -29.13
CA ARG A 474 5.84 -41.25 -28.72
C ARG A 474 6.78 -40.03 -28.82
N SER A 475 6.57 -39.18 -29.82
CA SER A 475 7.32 -37.92 -29.99
C SER A 475 6.95 -36.91 -28.91
N VAL A 476 5.65 -36.71 -28.64
CA VAL A 476 5.15 -35.87 -27.52
C VAL A 476 5.67 -36.40 -26.17
N LEU A 477 5.87 -37.70 -26.03
CA LEU A 477 6.44 -38.33 -24.85
C LEU A 477 7.88 -37.86 -24.53
N SER A 478 8.59 -37.21 -25.46
CA SER A 478 9.89 -36.54 -25.20
C SER A 478 9.79 -35.35 -24.24
N VAL A 479 8.59 -34.78 -24.04
CA VAL A 479 8.34 -33.67 -23.10
C VAL A 479 8.76 -34.03 -21.66
N PHE A 480 8.72 -35.32 -21.28
CA PHE A 480 9.18 -35.75 -19.95
C PHE A 480 10.70 -35.66 -19.75
N ILE A 481 11.52 -35.74 -20.81
CA ILE A 481 12.97 -35.47 -20.74
C ILE A 481 13.22 -34.00 -20.38
N THR A 482 12.54 -33.08 -21.08
CA THR A 482 12.60 -31.64 -20.79
C THR A 482 12.10 -31.34 -19.38
N SER A 483 11.06 -32.04 -18.92
CA SER A 483 10.57 -31.93 -17.54
C SER A 483 11.63 -32.30 -16.51
N ALA A 484 12.37 -33.40 -16.72
CA ALA A 484 13.47 -33.77 -15.82
C ALA A 484 14.61 -32.74 -15.84
N PHE A 485 14.98 -32.23 -17.02
CA PHE A 485 16.00 -31.18 -17.15
C PHE A 485 15.60 -29.89 -16.42
N LEU A 486 14.35 -29.45 -16.55
CA LEU A 486 13.85 -28.25 -15.85
C LEU A 486 13.77 -28.46 -14.32
N ASN A 487 13.38 -29.66 -13.86
CA ASN A 487 13.42 -30.02 -12.44
C ASN A 487 14.85 -30.05 -11.87
N PHE A 488 15.84 -30.50 -12.65
CA PHE A 488 17.25 -30.44 -12.28
C PHE A 488 17.79 -29.00 -12.24
N LEU A 489 17.42 -28.17 -13.21
CA LEU A 489 17.73 -26.73 -13.20
C LEU A 489 17.12 -26.04 -11.97
N GLN A 490 15.86 -26.36 -11.62
CA GLN A 490 15.23 -25.88 -10.39
C GLN A 490 16.00 -26.31 -9.14
N ALA A 491 16.32 -27.60 -8.99
CA ALA A 491 17.06 -28.10 -7.82
C ALA A 491 18.47 -27.47 -7.71
N THR A 492 19.11 -27.19 -8.85
CA THR A 492 20.39 -26.47 -8.91
C THR A 492 20.23 -25.03 -8.44
N LEU A 493 19.19 -24.31 -8.91
CA LEU A 493 18.90 -22.93 -8.50
C LEU A 493 18.53 -22.83 -7.01
N ASP A 494 17.75 -23.78 -6.48
CA ASP A 494 17.44 -23.84 -5.05
C ASP A 494 18.72 -23.99 -4.20
N ILE A 495 19.68 -24.83 -4.61
CA ILE A 495 20.97 -24.96 -3.94
C ILE A 495 21.79 -23.66 -4.05
N VAL A 496 21.99 -23.13 -5.27
CA VAL A 496 22.82 -21.93 -5.50
C VAL A 496 22.27 -20.70 -4.78
N LEU A 497 20.95 -20.48 -4.80
CA LEU A 497 20.31 -19.34 -4.14
C LEU A 497 20.22 -19.51 -2.61
N SER A 498 20.23 -20.74 -2.09
CA SER A 498 20.20 -20.99 -0.64
C SER A 498 21.58 -21.10 0.01
N PHE A 499 22.66 -21.29 -0.76
CA PHE A 499 24.03 -21.54 -0.27
C PHE A 499 24.48 -20.59 0.86
N ASN A 500 24.30 -19.27 0.67
CA ASN A 500 24.65 -18.27 1.67
C ASN A 500 23.79 -18.32 2.96
N ALA A 501 22.62 -18.94 2.90
CA ALA A 501 21.69 -19.13 4.02
C ALA A 501 21.81 -20.51 4.70
N TRP A 502 22.64 -21.44 4.18
CA TRP A 502 22.78 -22.79 4.76
C TRP A 502 23.22 -22.78 6.23
N LYS A 503 23.97 -21.77 6.66
CA LYS A 503 24.36 -21.57 8.08
C LYS A 503 23.20 -21.28 9.03
N SER A 504 22.01 -20.94 8.51
CA SER A 504 20.79 -20.63 9.29
C SER A 504 19.63 -21.60 9.04
N LEU A 505 19.76 -22.55 8.12
CA LEU A 505 18.72 -23.53 7.81
C LEU A 505 18.80 -24.77 8.72
N LYS A 506 17.67 -25.43 8.96
CA LYS A 506 17.67 -26.71 9.69
C LYS A 506 18.35 -27.79 8.84
N ILE A 507 19.13 -28.67 9.47
CA ILE A 507 19.83 -29.78 8.78
C ILE A 507 18.86 -30.61 7.92
N THR A 508 17.64 -30.83 8.40
CA THR A 508 16.58 -31.55 7.67
C THR A 508 16.11 -30.85 6.39
N GLN A 509 16.26 -29.53 6.27
CA GLN A 509 15.99 -28.78 5.03
C GLN A 509 17.17 -28.90 4.06
N VAL A 510 18.42 -28.77 4.55
CA VAL A 510 19.63 -28.93 3.72
C VAL A 510 19.70 -30.33 3.10
N VAL A 511 19.44 -31.38 3.89
CA VAL A 511 19.33 -32.77 3.41
C VAL A 511 18.21 -32.92 2.37
N ARG A 512 17.06 -32.25 2.55
CA ARG A 512 15.95 -32.27 1.59
C ARG A 512 16.34 -31.66 0.23
N TYR A 513 17.08 -30.55 0.21
CA TYR A 513 17.56 -29.93 -1.03
C TYR A 513 18.58 -30.82 -1.76
N LEU A 514 19.57 -31.37 -1.03
CA LEU A 514 20.55 -32.29 -1.60
C LEU A 514 19.90 -33.55 -2.17
N LEU A 515 18.95 -34.16 -1.45
CA LEU A 515 18.25 -35.35 -1.91
C LEU A 515 17.38 -35.07 -3.16
N LYS A 516 16.72 -33.90 -3.23
CA LYS A 516 16.00 -33.48 -4.45
C LYS A 516 16.93 -33.30 -5.64
N PHE A 517 18.11 -32.72 -5.45
CA PHE A 517 19.11 -32.56 -6.52
C PHE A 517 19.62 -33.91 -7.03
N VAL A 518 19.94 -34.86 -6.15
CA VAL A 518 20.36 -36.22 -6.53
C VAL A 518 19.26 -36.95 -7.31
N VAL A 519 18.00 -36.89 -6.86
CA VAL A 519 16.86 -37.51 -7.56
C VAL A 519 16.61 -36.84 -8.93
N ALA A 520 16.73 -35.52 -9.04
CA ALA A 520 16.59 -34.84 -10.32
C ALA A 520 17.71 -35.19 -11.30
N ALA A 521 18.97 -35.26 -10.83
CA ALA A 521 20.11 -35.68 -11.64
C ALA A 521 19.97 -37.12 -12.17
N PHE A 522 19.45 -38.04 -11.34
CA PHE A 522 19.14 -39.41 -11.75
C PHE A 522 18.13 -39.43 -12.92
N TRP A 523 17.01 -38.72 -12.82
CA TRP A 523 16.00 -38.70 -13.88
C TRP A 523 16.47 -38.01 -15.17
N VAL A 524 17.35 -37.01 -15.08
CA VAL A 524 18.00 -36.38 -16.26
C VAL A 524 18.87 -37.36 -17.04
N VAL A 525 19.45 -38.39 -16.40
CA VAL A 525 20.21 -39.44 -17.10
C VAL A 525 19.30 -40.57 -17.57
N VAL A 526 18.36 -41.01 -16.71
CA VAL A 526 17.53 -42.20 -16.98
C VAL A 526 16.49 -41.97 -18.08
N LEU A 527 15.80 -40.82 -18.11
CA LEU A 527 14.75 -40.60 -19.13
C LEU A 527 15.31 -40.54 -20.57
N PRO A 528 16.40 -39.80 -20.88
CA PRO A 528 17.02 -39.86 -22.21
C PRO A 528 17.56 -41.24 -22.57
N PHE A 529 18.15 -41.96 -21.61
CA PHE A 529 18.66 -43.32 -21.84
C PHE A 529 17.54 -44.29 -22.24
N CYS A 530 16.44 -44.33 -21.47
CA CYS A 530 15.29 -45.18 -21.77
C CYS A 530 14.55 -44.77 -23.06
N TYR A 531 14.57 -43.49 -23.43
CA TYR A 531 14.06 -43.03 -24.72
C TYR A 531 14.95 -43.50 -25.88
N PHE A 532 16.26 -43.29 -25.79
CA PHE A 532 17.20 -43.68 -26.83
C PHE A 532 17.26 -45.20 -27.04
N SER A 533 17.29 -45.99 -25.95
CA SER A 533 17.26 -47.46 -26.01
C SER A 533 15.93 -48.02 -26.53
N SER A 534 14.87 -47.21 -26.55
CA SER A 534 13.61 -47.55 -27.22
C SER A 534 13.64 -47.22 -28.72
N VAL A 535 14.35 -46.16 -29.13
CA VAL A 535 14.29 -45.60 -30.49
C VAL A 535 15.25 -46.28 -31.47
N GLN A 536 16.46 -46.70 -31.07
CA GLN A 536 17.43 -47.28 -32.01
C GLN A 536 18.40 -48.31 -31.41
N SER A 537 18.95 -49.16 -32.29
CA SER A 537 19.84 -50.29 -31.99
C SER A 537 21.15 -49.88 -31.29
N PRO A 538 21.75 -50.75 -30.45
CA PRO A 538 22.66 -50.31 -29.40
C PRO A 538 24.03 -49.84 -29.88
N THR A 539 24.36 -48.58 -29.55
CA THR A 539 25.73 -48.05 -29.60
C THR A 539 26.56 -48.55 -28.40
N VAL A 540 27.89 -48.46 -28.49
CA VAL A 540 28.87 -49.08 -27.57
C VAL A 540 28.57 -48.89 -26.08
N LEU A 541 28.10 -47.72 -25.66
CA LEU A 541 27.83 -47.41 -24.25
C LEU A 541 26.75 -48.31 -23.62
N VAL A 542 25.76 -48.77 -24.39
CA VAL A 542 24.65 -49.59 -23.89
C VAL A 542 25.15 -50.96 -23.41
N ARG A 543 26.12 -51.56 -24.11
CA ARG A 543 26.73 -52.85 -23.76
C ARG A 543 27.47 -52.85 -22.42
N PHE A 544 27.89 -51.67 -21.95
CA PHE A 544 28.59 -51.53 -20.67
C PHE A 544 27.67 -51.56 -19.44
N PHE A 545 26.35 -51.38 -19.64
CA PHE A 545 25.35 -51.35 -18.58
C PHE A 545 24.29 -52.45 -18.70
N SER A 546 24.11 -53.07 -19.88
CA SER A 546 23.29 -54.29 -20.03
C SER A 546 23.88 -55.52 -19.31
N SER A 547 25.13 -55.44 -18.86
CA SER A 547 25.73 -56.42 -17.93
C SER A 547 25.22 -56.30 -16.49
N TRP A 548 24.65 -55.14 -16.12
CA TRP A 548 24.04 -54.88 -14.80
C TRP A 548 22.51 -54.98 -14.88
N ALA A 549 21.90 -54.51 -15.97
CA ALA A 549 20.47 -54.66 -16.27
C ALA A 549 20.28 -55.64 -17.43
N GLY A 550 19.97 -56.90 -17.12
CA GLY A 550 19.77 -57.98 -18.10
C GLY A 550 18.55 -57.78 -19.02
N ASP A 551 18.47 -58.60 -20.08
CA ASP A 551 17.58 -58.41 -21.24
C ASP A 551 16.09 -58.21 -20.89
N TRP A 552 15.66 -56.94 -20.86
CA TRP A 552 14.25 -56.51 -20.80
C TRP A 552 13.88 -55.83 -22.12
N SER A 553 13.54 -56.63 -23.14
CA SER A 553 13.45 -56.15 -24.52
C SER A 553 12.10 -55.56 -24.94
N ASN A 554 12.19 -54.45 -25.68
CA ASN A 554 11.33 -54.07 -26.82
C ASN A 554 9.86 -53.63 -26.61
N HIS A 555 9.31 -53.59 -25.40
CA HIS A 555 8.13 -52.74 -25.14
C HIS A 555 8.27 -51.82 -23.92
N SER A 556 8.08 -50.51 -24.17
CA SER A 556 7.66 -49.50 -23.18
C SER A 556 8.53 -49.25 -21.93
N LEU A 557 9.81 -49.64 -21.90
CA LEU A 557 10.74 -49.26 -20.80
C LEU A 557 10.67 -47.76 -20.44
N TYR A 558 10.62 -46.90 -21.45
CA TYR A 558 10.46 -45.45 -21.27
C TYR A 558 9.11 -45.06 -20.65
N SER A 559 8.01 -45.70 -21.04
CA SER A 559 6.68 -45.45 -20.45
C SER A 559 6.60 -45.91 -18.99
N TYR A 560 7.25 -47.03 -18.64
CA TYR A 560 7.40 -47.45 -17.23
C TYR A 560 8.26 -46.46 -16.43
N ALA A 561 9.37 -45.99 -17.00
CA ALA A 561 10.20 -44.95 -16.38
C ALA A 561 9.41 -43.65 -16.14
N ILE A 562 8.56 -43.24 -17.10
CA ILE A 562 7.65 -42.09 -16.94
C ILE A 562 6.59 -42.33 -15.87
N ALA A 563 5.98 -43.52 -15.82
CA ALA A 563 4.99 -43.85 -14.80
C ALA A 563 5.58 -43.73 -13.38
N ILE A 564 6.82 -44.21 -13.19
CA ILE A 564 7.56 -44.09 -11.93
C ILE A 564 7.96 -42.63 -11.64
N TYR A 565 8.41 -41.88 -12.66
CA TYR A 565 8.74 -40.45 -12.55
C TYR A 565 7.54 -39.58 -12.17
N LEU A 566 6.35 -39.89 -12.68
CA LEU A 566 5.11 -39.15 -12.40
C LEU A 566 4.43 -39.56 -11.09
N LEU A 567 4.67 -40.78 -10.59
CA LEU A 567 4.02 -41.33 -9.39
C LEU A 567 4.02 -40.37 -8.17
N PRO A 568 5.13 -39.66 -7.82
CA PRO A 568 5.13 -38.72 -6.70
C PRO A 568 4.25 -37.48 -6.96
N ASN A 569 4.19 -37.01 -8.21
CA ASN A 569 3.40 -35.84 -8.61
C ASN A 569 1.90 -36.17 -8.69
N ILE A 570 1.55 -37.37 -9.17
CA ILE A 570 0.20 -37.91 -9.15
C ILE A 570 -0.27 -38.04 -7.68
N LEU A 571 0.54 -38.65 -6.82
CA LEU A 571 0.23 -38.79 -5.39
C LEU A 571 0.04 -37.43 -4.70
N ALA A 572 0.93 -36.46 -4.94
CA ALA A 572 0.80 -35.11 -4.41
C ALA A 572 -0.47 -34.39 -4.92
N SER A 573 -0.89 -34.67 -6.16
CA SER A 573 -2.12 -34.11 -6.75
C SER A 573 -3.37 -34.73 -6.12
N VAL A 574 -3.39 -36.05 -5.91
CA VAL A 574 -4.48 -36.75 -5.20
C VAL A 574 -4.61 -36.24 -3.76
N LEU A 575 -3.50 -36.04 -3.04
CA LEU A 575 -3.50 -35.49 -1.68
C LEU A 575 -3.85 -33.99 -1.62
N PHE A 576 -3.77 -33.27 -2.73
CA PHE A 576 -4.26 -31.89 -2.85
C PHE A 576 -5.77 -31.86 -3.11
N VAL A 577 -6.26 -32.69 -4.04
CA VAL A 577 -7.69 -32.78 -4.41
C VAL A 577 -8.54 -33.42 -3.30
N LEU A 578 -7.95 -34.26 -2.43
CA LEU A 578 -8.67 -34.95 -1.35
C LEU A 578 -8.20 -34.50 0.06
N PRO A 579 -8.61 -33.30 0.53
CA PRO A 579 -8.38 -32.84 1.90
C PRO A 579 -8.65 -33.83 3.04
N PRO A 580 -9.70 -34.68 3.05
CA PRO A 580 -9.91 -35.63 4.16
C PRO A 580 -8.82 -36.71 4.24
N LEU A 581 -8.31 -37.20 3.10
CA LEU A 581 -7.19 -38.15 3.08
C LEU A 581 -5.92 -37.53 3.61
N ARG A 582 -5.62 -36.29 3.20
CA ARG A 582 -4.49 -35.52 3.71
C ARG A 582 -4.58 -35.30 5.23
N ARG A 583 -5.75 -34.89 5.75
CA ARG A 583 -5.97 -34.74 7.21
C ARG A 583 -5.84 -36.06 7.97
N CYS A 584 -6.17 -37.20 7.36
CA CYS A 584 -5.97 -38.52 7.94
C CYS A 584 -4.48 -38.88 8.04
N MET A 585 -3.71 -38.63 6.97
CA MET A 585 -2.26 -38.83 6.96
C MET A 585 -1.52 -37.89 7.92
N GLU A 586 -1.93 -36.62 8.00
CA GLU A 586 -1.38 -35.62 8.95
C GLU A 586 -1.67 -35.96 10.43
N ARG A 587 -2.63 -36.84 10.70
CA ARG A 587 -2.93 -37.38 12.05
C ARG A 587 -2.22 -38.71 12.36
N SER A 588 -1.48 -39.29 11.41
CA SER A 588 -0.91 -40.64 11.57
C SER A 588 0.53 -40.62 12.07
N ASN A 589 0.77 -41.26 13.21
CA ASN A 589 2.11 -41.38 13.84
C ASN A 589 3.01 -42.47 13.18
N LEU A 590 2.59 -43.05 12.05
CA LEU A 590 3.39 -44.01 11.29
C LEU A 590 4.58 -43.31 10.63
N ARG A 591 5.81 -43.69 11.03
CA ARG A 591 7.08 -43.11 10.52
C ARG A 591 7.16 -43.07 8.98
N THR A 592 6.60 -44.07 8.31
CA THR A 592 6.50 -44.14 6.84
C THR A 592 5.64 -43.02 6.26
N ILE A 593 4.49 -42.73 6.87
CA ILE A 593 3.60 -41.61 6.49
C ILE A 593 4.28 -40.27 6.81
N THR A 594 4.97 -40.16 7.94
CA THR A 594 5.75 -38.95 8.28
C THR A 594 6.84 -38.66 7.24
N LEU A 595 7.57 -39.69 6.79
CA LEU A 595 8.59 -39.56 5.73
C LEU A 595 7.97 -39.24 4.37
N LEU A 596 6.85 -39.88 4.02
CA LEU A 596 6.11 -39.62 2.78
C LEU A 596 5.59 -38.17 2.73
N MET A 597 5.01 -37.68 3.82
CA MET A 597 4.58 -36.27 3.95
C MET A 597 5.78 -35.31 3.94
N TRP A 598 6.91 -35.67 4.56
CA TRP A 598 8.14 -34.88 4.52
C TRP A 598 8.73 -34.77 3.11
N TRP A 599 8.49 -35.74 2.22
CA TRP A 599 8.88 -35.68 0.81
C TRP A 599 7.84 -34.94 -0.05
N ALA A 600 6.55 -35.23 0.12
CA ALA A 600 5.43 -34.68 -0.66
C ALA A 600 5.06 -33.23 -0.31
N GLN A 601 5.66 -32.65 0.73
CA GLN A 601 5.38 -31.27 1.17
C GLN A 601 5.71 -30.24 0.07
N VAL A 602 4.67 -29.68 -0.55
CA VAL A 602 4.77 -28.58 -1.53
C VAL A 602 5.45 -27.36 -0.91
N SER A 603 6.36 -26.75 -1.67
CA SER A 603 7.32 -25.74 -1.18
C SER A 603 6.71 -24.43 -0.67
N MET A 604 5.40 -24.20 -0.87
CA MET A 604 4.69 -22.99 -0.43
C MET A 604 4.53 -22.86 1.10
N SER A 605 4.91 -23.87 1.89
CA SER A 605 4.72 -23.90 3.36
C SER A 605 6.02 -23.68 4.16
N SER A 606 6.86 -22.73 3.73
CA SER A 606 8.09 -22.33 4.44
C SER A 606 8.36 -20.82 4.46
N ILE A 607 7.29 -20.00 4.41
CA ILE A 607 7.35 -18.54 4.61
C ILE A 607 6.33 -18.13 5.71
N HIS A 608 6.54 -18.65 6.92
CA HIS A 608 5.95 -18.23 8.19
C HIS A 608 7.01 -18.40 9.30
#